data_AF-A0A8J7G6N1-F1
#
_entry.id   AF-A0A8J7G6N1-F1
#
_cell.length_a   1.000
_cell.length_b   1.000
_cell.length_c   1.000
_cell.angle_alpha   90.00
_cell.angle_beta   90.00
_cell.angle_gamma   90.00
#
_symmetry.space_group_name_H-M   'P 1'
#
loop_
_entity.id
_entity.type
_entity.pdbx_description
1 polymer ?
#
loop_
_entity_poly.entity_id
_entity_poly.type
_entity_poly.pdbx_seq_one_letter_code
_entity_poly.pdbx_strand_id
1 'polypeptide(L)'
;MTEFIESLNRLDNVLSQTLPAVATRLQPGLRCGKIDEQTASFLWVLPQDVHDLYQWHNGLSGTSEKLNLAEKFLRLKGKWHGELAGRENEVHLLFEGRLIVAKFLPLEYALAGHRHLKLGQCLINLLPIAILNDSNTTIYCMIRLDAEPPTLYCANGTNLLPMRVTEVFLSTQLQFTRLSHLVALLTDCFEQAVQSPSINQKGQGMRAIDCEIDSVLFAQLLQQFRSKNIT
;
A
#
# COMPACT_ATOMS: atom_id res chain seq x y z
N MET A 1 16.60 14.30 11.17
CA MET A 1 15.31 13.78 10.68
C MET A 1 15.56 13.35 9.25
N THR A 2 15.18 12.13 8.86
CA THR A 2 15.41 11.64 7.48
C THR A 2 14.42 12.30 6.53
N GLU A 3 14.81 12.50 5.27
CA GLU A 3 13.96 13.00 4.18
C GLU A 3 12.62 12.23 4.07
N PHE A 4 12.67 10.94 4.41
CA PHE A 4 11.50 10.08 4.42
C PHE A 4 10.51 10.39 5.55
N ILE A 5 10.98 10.60 6.78
CA ILE A 5 10.11 11.00 7.92
C ILE A 5 9.44 12.34 7.65
N GLU A 6 10.14 13.29 7.03
CA GLU A 6 9.55 14.57 6.61
C GLU A 6 8.43 14.37 5.58
N SER A 7 8.63 13.46 4.63
CA SER A 7 7.61 13.09 3.64
C SER A 7 6.38 12.46 4.30
N LEU A 8 6.56 11.57 5.29
CA LEU A 8 5.46 10.96 6.04
C LEU A 8 4.69 12.00 6.87
N ASN A 9 5.38 12.93 7.53
CA ASN A 9 4.74 14.01 8.28
C ASN A 9 3.94 14.95 7.36
N ARG A 10 4.43 15.23 6.15
CA ARG A 10 3.68 16.00 5.16
C ARG A 10 2.42 15.25 4.73
N LEU A 11 2.52 13.95 4.46
CA LEU A 11 1.37 13.11 4.11
C LEU A 11 0.32 13.11 5.22
N ASP A 12 0.73 12.96 6.49
CA ASP A 12 -0.19 12.97 7.64
C ASP A 12 -0.95 14.30 7.76
N ASN A 13 -0.25 15.42 7.58
CA ASN A 13 -0.88 16.75 7.58
C ASN A 13 -1.89 16.90 6.45
N VAL A 14 -1.56 16.46 5.23
CA VAL A 14 -2.47 16.51 4.08
C VAL A 14 -3.69 15.64 4.35
N LEU A 15 -3.50 14.38 4.76
CA LEU A 15 -4.60 13.46 5.08
C LEU A 15 -5.52 14.02 6.16
N SER A 16 -4.97 14.61 7.22
CA SER A 16 -5.76 15.20 8.30
C SER A 16 -6.61 16.39 7.85
N GLN A 17 -6.13 17.16 6.86
CA GLN A 17 -6.83 18.33 6.33
C GLN A 17 -7.83 17.97 5.23
N THR A 18 -7.43 17.13 4.27
CA THR A 18 -8.22 16.85 3.07
C THR A 18 -9.11 15.61 3.23
N LEU A 19 -8.72 14.64 4.05
CA LEU A 19 -9.42 13.35 4.21
C LEU A 19 -9.45 12.90 5.68
N PRO A 20 -10.07 13.66 6.60
CA PRO A 20 -10.03 13.37 8.03
C PRO A 20 -10.62 11.99 8.38
N ALA A 21 -11.58 11.49 7.60
CA ALA A 21 -12.14 10.14 7.79
C ALA A 21 -11.16 9.01 7.39
N VAL A 22 -10.21 9.28 6.48
CA VAL A 22 -9.10 8.36 6.20
C VAL A 22 -8.05 8.47 7.30
N ALA A 23 -7.72 9.69 7.72
CA ALA A 23 -6.73 9.93 8.78
C ALA A 23 -7.11 9.24 10.10
N THR A 24 -8.38 9.27 10.51
CA THR A 24 -8.84 8.58 11.74
C THR A 24 -8.77 7.05 11.66
N ARG A 25 -8.60 6.48 10.46
CA ARG A 25 -8.40 5.04 10.25
C ARG A 25 -6.92 4.65 10.22
N LEU A 26 -5.98 5.58 10.34
CA LEU A 26 -4.56 5.24 10.44
C LEU A 26 -4.30 4.50 11.76
N GLN A 27 -3.72 3.29 11.67
CA GLN A 27 -3.37 2.55 12.88
C GLN A 27 -2.18 3.21 13.57
N PRO A 28 -2.14 3.21 14.92
CA PRO A 28 -0.95 3.64 15.64
C PRO A 28 0.30 2.91 15.13
N GLY A 29 1.39 3.66 14.97
CA GLY A 29 2.68 3.10 14.60
C GLY A 29 3.19 2.08 15.61
N LEU A 30 3.97 1.11 15.11
CA LEU A 30 4.60 0.09 15.93
C LEU A 30 5.86 0.62 16.63
N ARG A 31 6.14 0.12 17.84
CA ARG A 31 7.44 0.34 18.48
C ARG A 31 8.52 -0.45 17.75
N CYS A 32 9.75 0.07 17.66
CA CYS A 32 10.89 -0.60 17.04
C CYS A 32 11.04 -2.06 17.49
N GLY A 33 11.09 -2.32 18.80
CA GLY A 33 11.23 -3.68 19.33
C GLY A 33 10.09 -4.63 18.93
N LYS A 34 8.90 -4.11 18.61
CA LYS A 34 7.79 -4.94 18.11
C LYS A 34 7.91 -5.27 16.63
N ILE A 35 8.51 -4.38 15.84
CA ILE A 35 8.89 -4.65 14.45
C ILE A 35 10.00 -5.70 14.45
N ASP A 36 11.05 -5.48 15.25
CA ASP A 36 12.21 -6.39 15.38
C ASP A 36 11.78 -7.81 15.79
N GLU A 37 10.88 -7.92 16.77
CA GLU A 37 10.34 -9.22 17.18
C GLU A 37 9.64 -9.95 16.02
N GLN A 38 8.87 -9.23 15.19
CA GLN A 38 8.14 -9.81 14.07
C GLN A 38 9.06 -10.18 12.90
N THR A 39 10.17 -9.47 12.72
CA THR A 39 11.12 -9.67 11.61
C THR A 39 12.30 -10.57 11.98
N ALA A 40 12.54 -10.86 13.27
CA ALA A 40 13.68 -11.64 13.75
C ALA A 40 13.83 -13.04 13.14
N SER A 41 12.72 -13.66 12.70
CA SER A 41 12.75 -14.99 12.09
C SER A 41 13.18 -15.03 10.61
N PHE A 42 13.36 -13.87 9.98
CA PHE A 42 13.73 -13.77 8.57
C PHE A 42 15.24 -13.61 8.39
N LEU A 43 15.76 -14.03 7.24
CA LEU A 43 17.19 -13.97 6.92
C LEU A 43 17.66 -12.61 6.40
N TRP A 44 16.73 -11.66 6.23
CA TRP A 44 16.99 -10.31 5.76
C TRP A 44 16.81 -9.31 6.91
N VAL A 45 17.46 -8.16 6.79
CA VAL A 45 17.25 -7.02 7.70
C VAL A 45 16.19 -6.11 7.08
N LEU A 46 15.23 -5.65 7.87
CA LEU A 46 14.19 -4.75 7.37
C LEU A 46 14.84 -3.39 7.07
N PRO A 47 14.69 -2.82 5.86
CA PRO A 47 15.30 -1.53 5.55
C PRO A 47 14.74 -0.41 6.43
N GLN A 48 15.57 0.60 6.74
CA GLN A 48 15.19 1.68 7.65
C GLN A 48 13.93 2.43 7.20
N ASP A 49 13.78 2.72 5.91
CA ASP A 49 12.56 3.36 5.38
C ASP A 49 11.30 2.53 5.66
N VAL A 50 11.42 1.20 5.66
CA VAL A 50 10.29 0.32 5.97
C VAL A 50 10.03 0.29 7.48
N HIS A 51 11.07 0.35 8.31
CA HIS A 51 10.94 0.60 9.75
C HIS A 51 10.18 1.91 10.00
N ASP A 52 10.65 3.01 9.42
CA ASP A 52 10.06 4.35 9.58
C ASP A 52 8.58 4.35 9.15
N LEU A 53 8.24 3.67 8.05
CA LEU A 53 6.86 3.52 7.58
C LEU A 53 5.96 2.88 8.66
N TYR A 54 6.37 1.73 9.20
CA TYR A 54 5.57 1.00 10.19
C TYR A 54 5.63 1.62 11.59
N GLN A 55 6.66 2.41 11.91
CA GLN A 55 6.73 3.23 13.11
C GLN A 55 5.84 4.48 13.01
N TRP A 56 5.59 4.98 11.80
CA TRP A 56 4.64 6.06 11.56
C TRP A 56 3.21 5.56 11.71
N HIS A 57 2.76 4.64 10.83
CA HIS A 57 1.46 3.99 10.93
C HIS A 57 1.50 2.54 10.48
N ASN A 58 0.82 1.65 11.21
CA ASN A 58 0.77 0.22 10.90
C ASN A 58 -0.34 -0.12 9.89
N GLY A 59 -0.39 0.61 8.77
CA GLY A 59 -1.48 0.53 7.80
C GLY A 59 -2.77 1.22 8.28
N LEU A 60 -3.90 0.83 7.70
CA LEU A 60 -5.23 1.34 8.04
C LEU A 60 -5.98 0.31 8.92
N SER A 61 -6.90 0.75 9.78
CA SER A 61 -8.02 0.01 10.38
C SER A 61 -9.00 1.00 11.05
N GLY A 62 -10.29 0.76 10.88
CA GLY A 62 -11.37 1.51 11.52
C GLY A 62 -11.69 1.08 12.96
N THR A 63 -11.14 -0.04 13.44
CA THR A 63 -11.33 -0.51 14.82
C THR A 63 -10.06 -1.20 15.35
N SER A 64 -9.68 -0.86 16.58
CA SER A 64 -8.56 -1.49 17.32
C SER A 64 -8.85 -2.95 17.74
N GLU A 65 -9.93 -3.57 17.26
CA GLU A 65 -10.39 -4.86 17.74
C GLU A 65 -9.78 -5.99 16.92
N LYS A 66 -8.88 -6.72 17.58
CA LYS A 66 -8.37 -8.07 17.25
C LYS A 66 -9.00 -8.69 16.01
N LEU A 67 -8.31 -8.50 14.88
CA LEU A 67 -8.08 -9.49 13.82
C LEU A 67 -8.72 -10.85 14.14
N ASN A 68 -9.92 -11.04 13.59
CA ASN A 68 -10.77 -12.14 13.96
C ASN A 68 -10.22 -13.46 13.38
N LEU A 69 -10.45 -14.56 14.11
CA LEU A 69 -9.99 -15.93 13.88
C LEU A 69 -10.10 -16.47 12.43
N ALA A 70 -10.85 -15.83 11.55
CA ALA A 70 -10.92 -16.12 10.11
C ALA A 70 -9.56 -15.96 9.39
N GLU A 71 -8.71 -15.03 9.85
CA GLU A 71 -7.37 -14.78 9.29
C GLU A 71 -6.34 -15.84 9.68
N LYS A 72 -6.58 -16.59 10.77
CA LYS A 72 -5.75 -17.72 11.18
C LYS A 72 -5.94 -18.96 10.31
N PHE A 73 -7.00 -19.04 9.48
CA PHE A 73 -7.40 -20.29 8.84
C PHE A 73 -7.51 -20.31 7.31
N LEU A 74 -7.34 -19.21 6.58
CA LEU A 74 -7.67 -19.21 5.15
C LEU A 74 -6.45 -19.37 4.23
N ARG A 75 -6.06 -20.64 4.03
CA ARG A 75 -5.42 -21.13 2.79
C ARG A 75 -6.42 -21.09 1.62
N LEU A 76 -6.94 -19.92 1.27
CA LEU A 76 -7.69 -19.78 0.03
C LEU A 76 -6.72 -19.85 -1.14
N LYS A 77 -6.82 -20.90 -1.96
CA LYS A 77 -6.06 -21.00 -3.21
C LYS A 77 -6.40 -19.80 -4.08
N GLY A 78 -5.37 -19.04 -4.48
CA GLY A 78 -5.50 -17.96 -5.46
C GLY A 78 -5.70 -16.54 -4.90
N LYS A 79 -5.68 -16.34 -3.58
CA LYS A 79 -5.70 -14.98 -2.98
C LYS A 79 -4.49 -14.74 -2.10
N TRP A 80 -3.92 -13.54 -2.18
CA TRP A 80 -2.83 -13.10 -1.30
C TRP A 80 -3.38 -12.74 0.08
N HIS A 81 -2.61 -12.97 1.15
CA HIS A 81 -3.09 -12.72 2.52
C HIS A 81 -3.49 -11.25 2.75
N GLY A 82 -2.82 -10.30 2.10
CA GLY A 82 -3.20 -8.89 2.18
C GLY A 82 -4.59 -8.59 1.58
N GLU A 83 -5.09 -9.38 0.64
CA GLU A 83 -6.47 -9.25 0.13
C GLU A 83 -7.52 -9.64 1.18
N LEU A 84 -7.10 -10.41 2.19
CA LEU A 84 -7.99 -10.95 3.22
C LEU A 84 -8.20 -10.00 4.40
N ALA A 85 -7.38 -8.95 4.56
CA ALA A 85 -7.64 -7.91 5.56
C ALA A 85 -9.04 -7.30 5.37
N GLY A 86 -9.66 -6.80 6.44
CA GLY A 86 -11.01 -6.25 6.33
C GLY A 86 -11.08 -4.96 5.48
N ARG A 87 -12.31 -4.55 5.18
CA ARG A 87 -12.61 -3.36 4.36
C ARG A 87 -12.20 -2.06 5.06
N GLU A 88 -12.08 -2.11 6.37
CA GLU A 88 -11.65 -1.00 7.20
C GLU A 88 -10.20 -0.55 6.91
N ASN A 89 -9.43 -1.36 6.16
CA ASN A 89 -8.06 -1.05 5.74
C ASN A 89 -7.96 -0.45 4.33
N GLU A 90 -9.09 -0.04 3.75
CA GLU A 90 -9.19 0.41 2.35
C GLU A 90 -9.39 1.92 2.24
N VAL A 91 -8.79 2.55 1.23
CA VAL A 91 -9.14 3.88 0.72
C VAL A 91 -9.88 3.69 -0.61
N HIS A 92 -11.06 4.27 -0.72
CA HIS A 92 -11.89 4.22 -1.93
C HIS A 92 -11.70 5.48 -2.76
N LEU A 93 -11.16 5.30 -3.96
CA LEU A 93 -10.81 6.34 -4.91
C LEU A 93 -11.71 6.24 -6.15
N LEU A 94 -12.32 7.34 -6.58
CA LEU A 94 -12.96 7.42 -7.88
C LEU A 94 -11.97 7.99 -8.91
N PHE A 95 -11.70 7.21 -9.97
CA PHE A 95 -10.78 7.56 -11.04
C PHE A 95 -11.41 7.22 -12.40
N GLU A 96 -11.65 8.22 -13.26
CA GLU A 96 -12.31 8.04 -14.57
C GLU A 96 -13.64 7.25 -14.50
N GLY A 97 -14.44 7.49 -13.45
CA GLY A 97 -15.69 6.76 -13.22
C GLY A 97 -15.50 5.30 -12.77
N ARG A 98 -14.25 4.85 -12.56
CA ARG A 98 -13.92 3.54 -12.01
C ARG A 98 -13.56 3.67 -10.54
N LEU A 99 -14.09 2.76 -9.72
CA LEU A 99 -13.74 2.65 -8.31
C LEU A 99 -12.41 1.90 -8.19
N ILE A 100 -11.38 2.59 -7.69
CA ILE A 100 -10.11 2.02 -7.27
C ILE A 100 -10.13 1.87 -5.75
N VAL A 101 -9.78 0.69 -5.26
CA VAL A 101 -9.64 0.38 -3.84
C VAL A 101 -8.15 0.22 -3.55
N ALA A 102 -7.59 1.14 -2.76
CA ALA A 102 -6.22 1.05 -2.28
C ALA A 102 -6.22 0.49 -0.85
N LYS A 103 -5.34 -0.46 -0.56
CA LYS A 103 -5.28 -1.13 0.73
C LYS A 103 -3.87 -1.12 1.26
N PHE A 104 -3.67 -0.49 2.41
CA PHE A 104 -2.38 -0.41 3.08
C PHE A 104 -2.28 -1.52 4.12
N LEU A 105 -1.26 -2.37 4.00
CA LEU A 105 -1.16 -3.59 4.78
C LEU A 105 -0.44 -3.33 6.11
N PRO A 106 -1.03 -3.71 7.25
CA PRO A 106 -0.30 -3.82 8.50
C PRO A 106 0.89 -4.78 8.36
N LEU A 107 1.93 -4.60 9.18
CA LEU A 107 3.18 -5.37 9.06
C LEU A 107 2.94 -6.88 9.05
N GLU A 108 2.06 -7.40 9.89
CA GLU A 108 1.77 -8.84 9.95
C GLU A 108 1.22 -9.40 8.62
N TYR A 109 0.41 -8.63 7.91
CA TYR A 109 -0.13 -8.98 6.60
C TYR A 109 0.92 -8.88 5.51
N ALA A 110 1.78 -7.87 5.59
CA ALA A 110 2.92 -7.73 4.70
C ALA A 110 3.85 -8.95 4.84
N LEU A 111 4.18 -9.35 6.07
CA LEU A 111 4.99 -10.53 6.38
C LEU A 111 4.31 -11.84 5.94
N ALA A 112 3.00 -11.96 6.12
CA ALA A 112 2.24 -13.10 5.61
C ALA A 112 2.30 -13.18 4.07
N GLY A 113 2.20 -12.04 3.38
CA GLY A 113 2.38 -11.95 1.94
C GLY A 113 3.79 -12.34 1.49
N HIS A 114 4.83 -11.89 2.19
CA HIS A 114 6.21 -12.33 1.96
C HIS A 114 6.35 -13.86 2.11
N ARG A 115 5.80 -14.45 3.17
CA ARG A 115 5.81 -15.91 3.38
C ARG A 115 5.09 -16.64 2.25
N HIS A 116 3.96 -16.10 1.78
CA HIS A 116 3.23 -16.66 0.64
C HIS A 116 4.10 -16.69 -0.63
N LEU A 117 4.84 -15.61 -0.90
CA LEU A 117 5.80 -15.56 -2.00
C LEU A 117 6.88 -16.64 -1.87
N LYS A 118 7.47 -16.80 -0.69
CA LYS A 118 8.49 -17.82 -0.43
C LYS A 118 7.96 -19.24 -0.55
N LEU A 119 6.75 -19.52 -0.05
CA LEU A 119 6.08 -20.81 -0.22
C LEU A 119 5.83 -21.14 -1.70
N GLY A 120 5.50 -20.12 -2.49
CA GLY A 120 5.40 -20.23 -3.94
C GLY A 120 6.74 -20.14 -4.68
N GLN A 121 7.86 -20.37 -3.99
CA GLN A 121 9.22 -20.44 -4.55
C GLN A 121 9.69 -19.16 -5.26
N CYS A 122 9.19 -17.99 -4.86
CA CYS A 122 9.76 -16.71 -5.29
C CYS A 122 11.16 -16.53 -4.69
N LEU A 123 12.16 -16.37 -5.55
CA LEU A 123 13.56 -16.23 -5.13
C LEU A 123 13.86 -14.83 -4.57
N ILE A 124 13.17 -13.80 -5.06
CA ILE A 124 13.40 -12.41 -4.68
C ILE A 124 12.77 -12.14 -3.30
N ASN A 125 13.45 -11.38 -2.44
CA ASN A 125 12.90 -10.98 -1.14
C ASN A 125 12.00 -9.76 -1.30
N LEU A 126 10.70 -9.99 -1.46
CA LEU A 126 9.69 -8.94 -1.62
C LEU A 126 8.75 -8.89 -0.43
N LEU A 127 8.42 -7.68 0.01
CA LEU A 127 7.45 -7.40 1.07
C LEU A 127 6.28 -6.59 0.50
N PRO A 128 5.08 -7.17 0.33
CA PRO A 128 3.91 -6.42 -0.09
C PRO A 128 3.47 -5.45 1.00
N ILE A 129 3.48 -4.15 0.70
CA ILE A 129 3.08 -3.11 1.65
C ILE A 129 1.70 -2.51 1.33
N ALA A 130 1.28 -2.62 0.06
CA ALA A 130 -0.03 -2.13 -0.38
C ALA A 130 -0.58 -2.96 -1.55
N ILE A 131 -1.91 -2.91 -1.70
CA ILE A 131 -2.65 -3.56 -2.80
C ILE A 131 -3.58 -2.52 -3.42
N LEU A 132 -3.62 -2.44 -4.74
CA LEU A 132 -4.58 -1.62 -5.47
C LEU A 132 -5.51 -2.55 -6.27
N ASN A 133 -6.81 -2.26 -6.30
CA ASN A 133 -7.78 -3.06 -7.05
C ASN A 133 -8.79 -2.16 -7.76
N ASP A 134 -9.02 -2.35 -9.06
CA ASP A 134 -10.00 -1.58 -9.85
C ASP A 134 -11.20 -2.43 -10.33
N SER A 135 -11.53 -3.48 -9.57
CA SER A 135 -12.49 -4.56 -9.88
C SER A 135 -12.04 -5.55 -10.96
N ASN A 136 -11.20 -5.15 -11.91
CA ASN A 136 -10.72 -6.00 -13.01
C ASN A 136 -9.28 -6.46 -12.82
N THR A 137 -8.48 -5.63 -12.17
CA THR A 137 -7.05 -5.84 -11.96
C THR A 137 -6.69 -5.65 -10.50
N THR A 138 -5.76 -6.48 -10.02
CA THR A 138 -5.10 -6.31 -8.72
C THR A 138 -3.64 -5.98 -8.96
N ILE A 139 -3.15 -4.91 -8.34
CA ILE A 139 -1.75 -4.49 -8.37
C ILE A 139 -1.18 -4.68 -6.97
N TYR A 140 -0.07 -5.40 -6.84
CA TYR A 140 0.66 -5.52 -5.57
C TYR A 140 1.84 -4.56 -5.58
N CYS A 141 1.88 -3.65 -4.61
CA CYS A 141 3.03 -2.79 -4.38
C CYS A 141 3.94 -3.42 -3.32
N MET A 142 5.12 -3.87 -3.76
CA MET A 142 6.04 -4.72 -3.01
C MET A 142 7.43 -4.09 -2.93
N ILE A 143 7.97 -3.98 -1.72
CA ILE A 143 9.34 -3.49 -1.49
C ILE A 143 10.31 -4.66 -1.62
N ARG A 144 11.39 -4.48 -2.36
CA ARG A 144 12.52 -5.40 -2.39
C ARG A 144 13.44 -5.15 -1.20
N LEU A 145 13.60 -6.18 -0.39
CA LEU A 145 14.29 -6.13 0.90
C LEU A 145 15.80 -6.30 0.80
N ASP A 146 16.30 -6.83 -0.32
CA ASP A 146 17.73 -7.08 -0.57
C ASP A 146 18.36 -6.08 -1.56
N ALA A 147 17.66 -4.99 -1.88
CA ALA A 147 18.16 -3.91 -2.72
C ALA A 147 18.63 -2.72 -1.87
N GLU A 148 19.75 -2.12 -2.26
CA GLU A 148 20.23 -0.85 -1.68
C GLU A 148 20.38 0.21 -2.79
N PRO A 149 19.56 1.28 -2.80
CA PRO A 149 18.44 1.55 -1.89
C PRO A 149 17.23 0.60 -2.11
N PRO A 150 16.31 0.47 -1.14
CA PRO A 150 15.11 -0.36 -1.30
C PRO A 150 14.23 0.13 -2.46
N THR A 151 13.95 -0.76 -3.41
CA THR A 151 13.08 -0.46 -4.56
C THR A 151 11.68 -1.00 -4.33
N LEU A 152 10.66 -0.17 -4.55
CA LEU A 152 9.26 -0.57 -4.57
C LEU A 152 8.82 -0.88 -6.00
N TYR A 153 8.14 -2.00 -6.19
CA TYR A 153 7.54 -2.42 -7.45
C TYR A 153 6.02 -2.47 -7.30
N CYS A 154 5.27 -1.77 -8.15
CA CYS A 154 3.82 -1.94 -8.25
C CYS A 154 3.51 -2.83 -9.45
N ALA A 155 3.35 -4.12 -9.17
CA ALA A 155 3.24 -5.17 -10.17
C ALA A 155 1.79 -5.57 -10.43
N ASN A 156 1.40 -5.71 -11.70
CA ASN A 156 0.09 -6.25 -12.03
C ASN A 156 0.04 -7.74 -11.63
N GLY A 157 -0.72 -8.01 -10.58
CA GLY A 157 -0.78 -9.27 -9.85
C GLY A 157 -1.95 -10.15 -10.24
N THR A 158 -2.79 -9.73 -11.18
CA THR A 158 -4.00 -10.46 -11.58
C THR A 158 -3.60 -11.84 -12.12
N ASN A 159 -3.76 -12.89 -11.30
CA ASN A 159 -3.31 -14.27 -11.54
C ASN A 159 -1.78 -14.49 -11.55
N LEU A 160 -1.01 -13.65 -10.88
CA LEU A 160 0.44 -13.82 -10.79
C LEU A 160 0.80 -14.95 -9.81
N LEU A 161 1.31 -16.06 -10.36
CA LEU A 161 1.91 -17.13 -9.55
C LEU A 161 3.25 -16.66 -8.97
N PRO A 162 3.54 -16.87 -7.67
CA PRO A 162 4.79 -16.41 -7.07
C PRO A 162 6.08 -16.83 -7.81
N MET A 163 6.11 -18.02 -8.42
CA MET A 163 7.25 -18.50 -9.24
C MET A 163 7.52 -17.64 -10.48
N ARG A 164 6.55 -16.86 -10.95
CA ARG A 164 6.68 -15.97 -12.12
C ARG A 164 7.23 -14.60 -11.77
N VAL A 165 7.39 -14.30 -10.48
CA VAL A 165 8.01 -13.07 -10.01
C VAL A 165 9.53 -13.19 -10.15
N THR A 166 10.04 -12.75 -11.30
CA THR A 166 11.45 -12.78 -11.69
C THR A 166 11.99 -11.36 -11.87
N GLU A 167 13.31 -11.19 -11.99
CA GLU A 167 13.93 -9.89 -12.28
C GLU A 167 13.39 -9.28 -13.59
N VAL A 168 13.25 -10.10 -14.63
CA VAL A 168 12.71 -9.69 -15.94
C VAL A 168 11.25 -9.25 -15.81
N PHE A 169 10.47 -9.95 -14.99
CA PHE A 169 9.10 -9.52 -14.72
C PHE A 169 9.09 -8.17 -14.01
N LEU A 170 9.85 -8.02 -12.93
CA LEU A 170 9.90 -6.79 -12.12
C LEU A 170 10.41 -5.58 -12.89
N SER A 171 11.37 -5.76 -13.81
CA SER A 171 11.94 -4.66 -14.61
C SER A 171 10.92 -4.00 -15.55
N THR A 172 9.84 -4.70 -15.89
CA THR A 172 8.75 -4.18 -16.74
C THR A 172 7.64 -3.48 -15.94
N GLN A 173 7.69 -3.54 -14.61
CA GLN A 173 6.68 -2.95 -13.74
C GLN A 173 6.99 -1.47 -13.42
N LEU A 174 5.99 -0.77 -12.87
CA LEU A 174 6.23 0.56 -12.30
C LEU A 174 7.12 0.43 -11.06
N GLN A 175 8.17 1.23 -11.00
CA GLN A 175 9.20 1.18 -9.96
C GLN A 175 9.35 2.55 -9.28
N PHE A 176 9.56 2.51 -7.96
CA PHE A 176 10.00 3.65 -7.17
C PHE A 176 11.33 3.27 -6.52
N THR A 177 12.38 4.01 -6.86
CA THR A 177 13.76 3.77 -6.37
C THR A 177 13.95 4.07 -4.89
N ARG A 178 12.97 4.76 -4.27
CA ARG A 178 12.91 5.07 -2.84
C ARG A 178 11.46 5.06 -2.39
N LEU A 179 11.22 4.81 -1.10
CA LEU A 179 9.86 4.84 -0.56
C LEU A 179 9.31 6.28 -0.44
N SER A 180 10.18 7.26 -0.18
CA SER A 180 9.83 8.69 -0.16
C SER A 180 9.17 9.17 -1.45
N HIS A 181 9.59 8.63 -2.59
CA HIS A 181 9.05 8.93 -3.91
C HIS A 181 7.57 8.52 -4.05
N LEU A 182 7.20 7.34 -3.54
CA LEU A 182 5.80 6.93 -3.48
C LEU A 182 5.01 7.86 -2.55
N VAL A 183 5.55 8.12 -1.34
CA VAL A 183 4.86 8.95 -0.34
C VAL A 183 4.62 10.37 -0.87
N ALA A 184 5.59 10.96 -1.56
CA ALA A 184 5.44 12.26 -2.21
C ALA A 184 4.33 12.25 -3.27
N LEU A 185 4.32 11.25 -4.15
CA LEU A 185 3.26 11.11 -5.16
C LEU A 185 1.87 10.97 -4.51
N LEU A 186 1.74 10.14 -3.48
CA LEU A 186 0.49 9.98 -2.73
C LEU A 186 0.08 11.29 -2.04
N THR A 187 1.02 12.00 -1.44
CA THR A 187 0.79 13.30 -0.80
C THR A 187 0.21 14.29 -1.81
N ASP A 188 0.84 14.43 -2.97
CA ASP A 188 0.38 15.33 -4.02
C ASP A 188 -0.99 14.90 -4.57
N CYS A 189 -1.27 13.60 -4.66
CA CYS A 189 -2.59 13.09 -5.06
C CYS A 189 -3.67 13.47 -4.03
N PHE A 190 -3.42 13.29 -2.74
CA PHE A 190 -4.40 13.60 -1.68
C PHE A 190 -4.56 15.10 -1.42
N GLU A 191 -3.55 15.91 -1.73
CA GLU A 191 -3.61 17.38 -1.65
C GLU A 191 -4.53 17.94 -2.74
N GLN A 192 -4.55 17.29 -3.92
CA GLN A 192 -5.39 17.69 -5.06
C GLN A 192 -6.73 16.95 -5.14
N ALA A 193 -6.93 15.94 -4.30
CA ALA A 193 -8.16 15.15 -4.28
C ALA A 193 -9.34 16.00 -3.77
N VAL A 194 -10.48 15.88 -4.43
CA VAL A 194 -11.71 16.53 -4.01
C VAL A 194 -12.54 15.53 -3.21
N GLN A 195 -13.13 15.99 -2.10
CA GLN A 195 -14.12 15.18 -1.39
C GLN A 195 -15.39 15.09 -2.23
N SER A 196 -15.82 13.86 -2.51
CA SER A 196 -17.14 13.66 -3.10
C SER A 196 -18.18 14.04 -2.03
N PRO A 197 -19.16 14.92 -2.33
CA PRO A 197 -20.16 15.29 -1.34
C PRO A 197 -20.83 14.02 -0.82
N SER A 198 -21.06 13.96 0.50
CA SER A 198 -21.76 12.86 1.16
C SER A 198 -23.22 12.83 0.69
N ILE A 199 -23.44 12.28 -0.49
CA ILE A 199 -24.78 12.18 -1.05
C ILE A 199 -25.48 11.03 -0.32
N ASN A 200 -26.36 11.40 0.61
CA ASN A 200 -27.47 10.58 1.07
C ASN A 200 -28.37 10.23 -0.14
N GLN A 201 -27.95 9.34 -1.03
CA GLN A 201 -28.80 8.79 -2.08
C GLN A 201 -29.22 7.38 -1.67
N LYS A 202 -30.38 7.33 -1.02
CA LYS A 202 -31.21 6.13 -1.01
C LYS A 202 -31.50 5.76 -2.48
N GLY A 203 -30.91 4.66 -2.92
CA GLY A 203 -31.29 3.98 -4.16
C GLY A 203 -30.37 4.23 -5.34
N GLN A 204 -29.15 3.69 -5.29
CA GLN A 204 -28.44 3.00 -6.38
C GLN A 204 -26.98 2.82 -5.95
N GLY A 205 -26.64 1.65 -5.41
CA GLY A 205 -25.32 0.96 -5.47
C GLY A 205 -23.97 1.67 -5.30
N MET A 206 -23.87 2.99 -5.15
CA MET A 206 -22.61 3.70 -4.98
C MET A 206 -22.25 3.74 -3.50
N ARG A 207 -21.15 3.05 -3.16
CA ARG A 207 -20.53 3.12 -1.84
C ARG A 207 -20.02 4.55 -1.62
N ALA A 208 -19.98 5.00 -0.36
CA ALA A 208 -19.32 6.26 -0.02
C ALA A 208 -17.87 6.21 -0.50
N ILE A 209 -17.50 7.16 -1.36
CA ILE A 209 -16.14 7.31 -1.90
C ILE A 209 -15.35 8.19 -0.95
N ASP A 210 -14.12 7.80 -0.62
CA ASP A 210 -13.26 8.61 0.25
C ASP A 210 -12.74 9.84 -0.52
N CYS A 211 -12.34 9.67 -1.78
CA CYS A 211 -11.75 10.73 -2.59
C CYS A 211 -11.98 10.54 -4.09
N GLU A 212 -12.06 11.65 -4.82
CA GLU A 212 -12.11 11.70 -6.28
C GLU A 212 -10.90 12.47 -6.81
N ILE A 213 -10.26 11.93 -7.85
CA ILE A 213 -9.09 12.56 -8.48
C ILE A 213 -9.28 12.67 -10.00
N ASP A 214 -9.00 13.85 -10.53
CA ASP A 214 -9.04 14.11 -11.96
C ASP A 214 -7.94 13.33 -12.71
N SER A 215 -8.31 12.69 -13.82
CA SER A 215 -7.39 11.78 -14.51
C SER A 215 -6.29 12.50 -15.30
N VAL A 216 -6.58 13.70 -15.81
CA VAL A 216 -5.59 14.53 -16.48
C VAL A 216 -4.56 15.01 -15.45
N LEU A 217 -5.02 15.47 -14.30
CA LEU A 217 -4.15 15.91 -13.20
C LEU A 217 -3.30 14.75 -12.67
N PHE A 218 -3.90 13.58 -12.42
CA PHE A 218 -3.14 12.41 -11.97
C PHE A 218 -2.09 11.98 -12.99
N ALA A 219 -2.42 11.98 -14.29
CA ALA A 219 -1.46 11.68 -15.35
C ALA A 219 -0.30 12.69 -15.36
N GLN A 220 -0.58 13.98 -15.13
CA GLN A 220 0.44 15.01 -14.98
C GLN A 220 1.32 14.77 -13.76
N LEU A 221 0.75 14.47 -12.59
CA LEU A 221 1.51 14.15 -11.38
C LEU A 221 2.42 12.93 -11.60
N LEU A 222 1.90 11.87 -12.22
CA LEU A 222 2.67 10.67 -12.54
C LEU A 222 3.76 10.95 -13.58
N GLN A 223 3.50 11.80 -14.58
CA GLN A 223 4.50 12.21 -15.57
C GLN A 223 5.59 13.08 -14.94
N GLN A 224 5.22 14.05 -14.11
CA GLN A 224 6.16 14.86 -13.35
C GLN A 224 7.03 13.98 -12.46
N PHE A 225 6.43 13.02 -11.76
CA PHE A 225 7.14 12.02 -10.97
C PHE A 225 8.17 11.25 -11.81
N ARG A 226 7.73 10.69 -12.96
CA ARG A 226 8.62 9.96 -13.87
C ARG A 226 9.76 10.83 -14.38
N SER A 227 9.50 12.08 -14.74
CA SER A 227 10.53 13.00 -15.24
C SER A 227 11.60 13.36 -14.20
N LYS A 228 11.24 13.35 -12.90
CA LYS A 228 12.16 13.68 -11.79
C LYS A 228 12.95 12.48 -11.28
N ASN A 229 12.46 11.26 -11.53
CA ASN A 229 12.95 10.04 -10.85
C ASN A 229 13.37 8.91 -11.81
N ILE A 230 13.28 9.13 -13.13
CA ILE A 230 13.95 8.29 -14.13
C ILE A 230 15.31 8.93 -14.43
N THR A 231 16.36 8.36 -13.84
CA THR A 231 17.75 8.44 -14.31
C THR A 231 18.18 7.05 -14.72
#